data_AF-J0KIN1-F1
#
_entry.id   AF-J0KIN1-F1
#
_cell.length_a   1.000
_cell.length_b   1.000
_cell.length_c   1.000
_cell.angle_alpha   90.00
_cell.angle_beta   90.00
_cell.angle_gamma   90.00
#
_symmetry.space_group_name_H-M   'P 1'
#
loop_
_entity.id
_entity.type
_entity.pdbx_description
1 polymer ?
#
loop_
_entity_poly.entity_id
_entity_poly.type
_entity_poly.pdbx_seq_one_letter_code
_entity_poly.pdbx_strand_id
1 'polypeptide(L)'
;MTAPCPHCGTTTIAFTPVEAQFEAVVRALANGSKTLAAGEFRYFAQCTDAEAAAWVAHLLHCAHAWPQAGADEAVLAQVEAAFAGVAKPDHFTDRTHCDECREHDDTLRARTRGTLRRQDLGNAGWDPITFSSADGIGYFFPALARFALLPDVWPQHSWYADQLVLHLAWDGSDNRLLAWCNPAQRSAVHALLAHLVATRGQAAVHHQFDEELQAALAAWQPPSA
;
A
#
# COMPACT_ATOMS: atom_id res chain seq x y z
N MET A 1 20.88 19.51 -0.56
CA MET A 1 20.14 19.98 -1.76
C MET A 1 18.72 19.46 -1.65
N THR A 2 17.71 20.32 -1.85
CA THR A 2 16.30 19.90 -1.87
C THR A 2 15.86 19.60 -3.30
N ALA A 3 14.91 18.68 -3.47
CA ALA A 3 14.31 18.34 -4.75
C ALA A 3 12.80 18.09 -4.58
N PRO A 4 11.97 18.47 -5.57
CA PRO A 4 10.56 18.14 -5.55
C PRO A 4 10.34 16.64 -5.81
N CYS A 5 9.42 16.03 -5.07
CA CYS A 5 8.94 14.69 -5.37
C CYS A 5 8.22 14.67 -6.73
N PRO A 6 8.57 13.78 -7.66
CA PRO A 6 7.91 13.73 -8.97
C PRO A 6 6.43 13.32 -8.90
N HIS A 7 5.99 12.72 -7.80
CA HIS A 7 4.62 12.22 -7.64
C HIS A 7 3.69 13.22 -6.94
N CYS A 8 4.16 13.91 -5.89
CA CYS A 8 3.31 14.80 -5.09
C CYS A 8 3.76 16.27 -5.10
N GLY A 9 4.90 16.59 -5.71
CA GLY A 9 5.44 17.95 -5.77
C GLY A 9 6.06 18.47 -4.47
N THR A 10 5.89 17.78 -3.34
CA THR A 10 6.49 18.15 -2.05
C THR A 10 8.01 18.24 -2.20
N THR A 11 8.57 19.38 -1.81
CA THR A 11 10.03 19.60 -1.84
C THR A 11 10.64 19.17 -0.52
N THR A 12 11.55 18.19 -0.56
CA THR A 12 12.29 17.70 0.61
C THR A 12 13.77 17.61 0.31
N ILE A 13 14.59 17.34 1.33
CA ILE A 13 15.99 17.00 1.12
C ILE A 13 16.07 15.75 0.23
N ALA A 14 16.95 15.81 -0.77
CA ALA A 14 17.36 14.64 -1.53
C ALA A 14 18.31 13.81 -0.66
N PHE A 15 17.83 12.67 -0.19
CA PHE A 15 18.58 11.75 0.66
C PHE A 15 18.24 10.31 0.29
N THR A 16 19.27 9.50 0.09
CA THR A 16 19.15 8.06 -0.17
C THR A 16 19.74 7.34 1.04
N PRO A 17 18.91 6.95 2.03
CA PRO A 17 19.42 6.23 3.19
C PRO A 17 20.00 4.88 2.76
N VAL A 18 21.07 4.44 3.43
CA VAL A 18 21.38 3.01 3.45
C VAL A 18 20.39 2.28 4.36
N GLU A 19 20.26 0.96 4.19
CA GLU A 19 19.27 0.12 4.88
C GLU A 19 19.20 0.37 6.39
N ALA A 20 20.33 0.29 7.10
CA ALA A 20 20.40 0.50 8.55
C ALA A 20 19.91 1.90 9.01
N GLN A 21 20.12 2.93 8.20
CA GLN A 21 19.65 4.28 8.51
C GLN A 21 18.13 4.37 8.36
N PHE A 22 17.61 3.71 7.32
CA PHE A 22 16.18 3.68 7.06
C PHE A 22 15.44 2.86 8.13
N GLU A 23 15.99 1.73 8.54
CA GLU A 23 15.44 0.91 9.63
C GLU A 23 15.30 1.69 10.95
N ALA A 24 16.25 2.57 11.27
CA ALA A 24 16.16 3.42 12.47
C ALA A 24 14.95 4.37 12.41
N VAL A 25 14.73 5.01 11.26
CA VAL A 25 13.56 5.85 11.01
C VAL A 25 12.27 5.02 11.09
N VAL A 26 12.21 3.87 10.42
CA VAL A 26 11.04 2.98 10.41
C VAL A 26 10.67 2.56 11.82
N ARG A 27 11.65 2.10 12.61
CA ARG A 27 11.45 1.70 14.01
C ARG A 27 10.92 2.85 14.87
N ALA A 28 11.43 4.07 14.68
CA ALA A 28 10.93 5.23 15.39
C ALA A 28 9.47 5.56 15.03
N LEU A 29 9.11 5.44 13.76
CA LEU A 29 7.73 5.65 13.29
C LEU A 29 6.77 4.55 13.76
N ALA A 30 7.18 3.29 13.72
CA ALA A 30 6.40 2.16 14.22
C ALA A 30 6.07 2.30 15.72
N ASN A 31 7.00 2.87 16.50
CA ASN A 31 6.78 3.23 17.91
C ASN A 31 5.94 4.52 18.09
N GLY A 32 5.37 5.07 17.03
CA GLY A 32 4.50 6.25 17.05
C GLY A 32 5.23 7.59 17.20
N SER A 33 6.57 7.62 17.12
CA SER A 33 7.35 8.83 17.40
C SER A 33 7.89 9.49 16.14
N LYS A 34 7.12 10.43 15.57
CA LYS A 34 7.55 11.29 14.45
C LYS A 34 8.77 12.14 14.82
N THR A 35 8.83 12.61 16.07
CA THR A 35 9.95 13.42 16.58
C THR A 35 11.24 12.61 16.64
N LEU A 36 11.18 11.36 17.12
CA LEU A 36 12.35 10.49 17.12
C LEU A 36 12.78 10.16 15.69
N ALA A 37 11.84 9.82 14.80
CA ALA A 37 12.13 9.56 13.40
C ALA A 37 12.81 10.75 12.71
N ALA A 38 12.36 11.97 12.99
CA ALA A 38 12.99 13.19 12.49
C ALA A 38 14.39 13.38 13.10
N GLY A 39 14.57 13.07 14.38
CA GLY A 39 15.87 13.07 15.06
C GLY A 39 16.88 12.11 14.43
N GLU A 40 16.46 10.86 14.16
CA GLU A 40 17.27 9.84 13.48
C GLU A 40 17.66 10.32 12.06
N PHE A 41 16.68 10.75 11.27
CA PHE A 41 16.94 11.27 9.93
C PHE A 41 17.88 12.47 9.96
N ARG A 42 17.67 13.42 10.88
CA ARG A 42 18.53 14.59 11.05
C ARG A 42 19.97 14.19 11.34
N TYR A 43 20.16 13.21 12.20
CA TYR A 43 21.49 12.70 12.53
C TYR A 43 22.20 12.12 11.30
N PHE A 44 21.51 11.36 10.46
CA PHE A 44 22.13 10.77 9.27
C PHE A 44 22.30 11.76 8.11
N ALA A 45 21.30 12.62 7.87
CA ALA A 45 21.29 13.56 6.75
C ALA A 45 22.00 14.89 7.07
N GLN A 46 22.38 15.13 8.32
CA GLN A 46 23.06 16.34 8.81
C GLN A 46 22.31 17.63 8.39
N CYS A 47 21.00 17.65 8.64
CA CYS A 47 20.11 18.72 8.22
C CYS A 47 19.49 19.48 9.40
N THR A 48 18.61 20.45 9.11
CA THR A 48 17.86 21.18 10.14
C THR A 48 16.66 20.38 10.64
N ASP A 49 16.15 20.74 11.84
CA ASP A 49 14.94 20.12 12.39
C ASP A 49 13.72 20.30 11.47
N ALA A 50 13.60 21.47 10.83
CA ALA A 50 12.51 21.77 9.91
C ALA A 50 12.55 20.87 8.67
N GLU A 51 13.74 20.66 8.10
CA GLU A 51 13.91 19.78 6.95
C GLU A 51 13.66 18.30 7.30
N ALA A 52 14.11 17.87 8.48
CA ALA A 52 13.87 16.51 8.96
C ALA A 52 12.38 16.23 9.20
N ALA A 53 11.68 17.17 9.85
CA ALA A 53 10.23 17.07 10.05
C ALA A 53 9.47 17.05 8.70
N ALA A 54 9.89 17.88 7.74
CA ALA A 54 9.30 17.90 6.40
C ALA A 54 9.52 16.57 5.65
N TRP A 55 10.70 15.95 5.77
CA TRP A 55 10.98 14.66 5.14
C TRP A 55 10.16 13.52 5.76
N VAL A 56 10.07 13.45 7.09
CA VAL A 56 9.21 12.46 7.78
C VAL A 56 7.74 12.67 7.42
N ALA A 57 7.28 13.92 7.36
CA ALA A 57 5.93 14.23 6.91
C ALA A 57 5.72 13.73 5.48
N HIS A 58 6.68 13.96 4.58
CA HIS A 58 6.57 13.49 3.19
C HIS A 58 6.46 11.96 3.09
N LEU A 59 7.26 11.19 3.82
CA LEU A 59 7.13 9.72 3.89
C LEU A 59 5.71 9.31 4.25
N LEU A 60 5.15 9.89 5.31
CA LEU A 60 3.82 9.50 5.80
C LEU A 60 2.67 9.90 4.88
N HIS A 61 2.88 10.81 3.92
CA HIS A 61 1.84 11.30 3.00
C HIS A 61 2.02 10.81 1.56
N CYS A 62 3.19 10.32 1.18
CA CYS A 62 3.51 9.92 -0.18
C CYS A 62 4.09 8.51 -0.19
N ALA A 63 3.33 7.53 -0.69
CA ALA A 63 3.78 6.15 -0.80
C ALA A 63 5.02 5.99 -1.69
N HIS A 64 5.23 6.93 -2.62
CA HIS A 64 6.40 6.95 -3.52
C HIS A 64 7.64 7.60 -2.89
N ALA A 65 7.53 8.17 -1.69
CA ALA A 65 8.68 8.74 -0.98
C ALA A 65 9.50 7.68 -0.25
N TRP A 66 8.94 6.48 -0.05
CA TRP A 66 9.60 5.37 0.61
C TRP A 66 10.67 4.78 -0.32
N PRO A 67 11.93 4.65 0.12
CA PRO A 67 12.92 3.81 -0.55
C PRO A 67 12.35 2.40 -0.74
N GLN A 68 12.40 1.91 -1.97
CA GLN A 68 11.95 0.57 -2.31
C GLN A 68 13.17 -0.30 -2.65
N ALA A 69 13.15 -1.56 -2.22
CA ALA A 69 14.12 -2.52 -2.71
C ALA A 69 13.87 -2.77 -4.21
N GLY A 70 14.92 -3.01 -5.01
CA GLY A 70 14.74 -3.25 -6.45
C GLY A 70 13.78 -4.42 -6.77
N ALA A 71 13.67 -5.40 -5.87
CA ALA A 71 12.68 -6.49 -5.99
C ALA A 71 11.23 -6.02 -5.76
N ASP A 72 11.01 -5.06 -4.85
CA ASP A 72 9.70 -4.42 -4.66
C ASP A 72 9.30 -3.64 -5.92
N GLU A 73 10.23 -2.89 -6.51
CA GLU A 73 9.99 -2.13 -7.75
C GLU A 73 9.62 -3.07 -8.91
N ALA A 74 10.31 -4.21 -9.04
CA ALA A 74 10.05 -5.18 -10.09
C ALA A 74 8.64 -5.78 -9.99
N VAL A 75 8.17 -6.14 -8.79
CA VAL A 75 6.82 -6.68 -8.62
C VAL A 75 5.75 -5.60 -8.79
N LEU A 76 6.00 -4.38 -8.33
CA LEU A 76 5.09 -3.25 -8.54
C LEU A 76 4.97 -2.88 -10.02
N ALA A 77 6.05 -2.95 -10.79
CA ALA A 77 6.01 -2.72 -12.23
C ALA A 77 5.13 -3.76 -12.96
N GLN A 78 5.17 -5.03 -12.54
CA GLN A 78 4.28 -6.07 -13.08
C GLN A 78 2.80 -5.78 -12.76
N VAL A 79 2.52 -5.37 -11.51
CA VAL A 79 1.17 -4.97 -11.09
C VAL A 79 0.68 -3.75 -11.89
N GLU A 80 1.48 -2.69 -11.99
CA GLU A 80 1.12 -1.50 -12.76
C GLU A 80 0.83 -1.85 -14.22
N ALA A 81 1.67 -2.66 -14.86
CA ALA A 81 1.46 -3.09 -16.25
C ALA A 81 0.16 -3.89 -16.42
N ALA A 82 -0.12 -4.84 -15.52
CA ALA A 82 -1.30 -5.71 -15.62
C ALA A 82 -2.63 -4.96 -15.40
N PHE A 83 -2.61 -3.89 -14.60
CA PHE A 83 -3.80 -3.09 -14.27
C PHE A 83 -3.85 -1.72 -14.98
N ALA A 84 -2.87 -1.41 -15.84
CA ALA A 84 -2.74 -0.12 -16.52
C ALA A 84 -4.04 0.30 -17.25
N GLY A 85 -4.69 -0.64 -17.94
CA GLY A 85 -5.89 -0.39 -18.74
C GLY A 85 -7.22 -0.31 -17.98
N VAL A 86 -7.24 -0.54 -16.66
CA VAL A 86 -8.49 -0.52 -15.88
C VAL A 86 -8.98 0.91 -15.71
N ALA A 87 -10.15 1.23 -16.28
CA ALA A 87 -10.74 2.55 -16.17
C ALA A 87 -11.17 2.86 -14.72
N LYS A 88 -11.17 4.15 -14.35
CA LYS A 88 -11.75 4.58 -13.08
C LYS A 88 -13.28 4.43 -13.17
N PRO A 89 -13.94 3.69 -12.26
CA PRO A 89 -15.40 3.63 -12.27
C PRO A 89 -16.01 4.96 -11.80
N ASP A 90 -17.22 5.25 -12.25
CA ASP A 90 -17.96 6.44 -11.81
C ASP A 90 -18.28 6.38 -10.31
N HIS A 91 -18.56 5.17 -9.82
CA HIS A 91 -18.83 4.83 -8.42
C HIS A 91 -18.12 3.53 -8.04
N PHE A 92 -17.57 3.51 -6.82
CA PHE A 92 -16.83 2.37 -6.29
C PHE A 92 -17.74 1.42 -5.52
N THR A 93 -18.84 1.88 -4.93
CA THR A 93 -19.80 1.05 -4.19
C THR A 93 -21.24 1.51 -4.44
N ASP A 94 -22.23 0.77 -3.92
CA ASP A 94 -23.62 1.22 -3.93
C ASP A 94 -23.82 2.38 -2.95
N ARG A 95 -23.57 3.60 -3.43
CA ARG A 95 -23.72 4.83 -2.66
C ARG A 95 -25.14 5.11 -2.17
N THR A 96 -26.14 4.36 -2.63
CA THR A 96 -27.55 4.53 -2.25
C THR A 96 -27.98 3.62 -1.10
N HIS A 97 -27.14 2.64 -0.72
CA HIS A 97 -27.42 1.69 0.34
C HIS A 97 -27.49 2.35 1.73
N CYS A 98 -26.48 3.11 2.12
CA CYS A 98 -26.41 3.83 3.39
C CYS A 98 -25.43 5.01 3.34
N ASP A 99 -25.39 5.79 4.43
CA ASP A 99 -24.50 6.96 4.55
C ASP A 99 -23.01 6.59 4.48
N GLU A 100 -22.63 5.45 5.08
CA GLU A 100 -21.26 4.95 5.05
C GLU A 100 -20.82 4.58 3.63
N CYS A 101 -21.65 3.87 2.85
CA CYS A 101 -21.33 3.56 1.46
C CYS A 101 -21.18 4.83 0.60
N ARG A 102 -21.97 5.87 0.88
CA ARG A 102 -21.82 7.17 0.20
C ARG A 102 -20.49 7.84 0.56
N GLU A 103 -20.10 7.83 1.83
CA GLU A 103 -18.82 8.39 2.30
C GLU A 103 -17.62 7.66 1.70
N HIS A 104 -17.66 6.32 1.67
CA HIS A 104 -16.62 5.49 1.05
C HIS A 104 -16.50 5.78 -0.45
N ASP A 105 -17.62 5.87 -1.15
CA ASP A 105 -17.67 6.23 -2.57
C ASP A 105 -17.07 7.61 -2.83
N ASP A 106 -17.50 8.63 -2.08
CA ASP A 106 -17.00 10.00 -2.23
C ASP A 106 -15.49 10.09 -1.94
N THR A 107 -15.01 9.36 -0.92
CA THR A 107 -13.58 9.25 -0.59
C THR A 107 -12.78 8.69 -1.75
N LEU A 108 -13.19 7.56 -2.32
CA LEU A 108 -12.49 6.91 -3.42
C LEU A 108 -12.59 7.72 -4.73
N ARG A 109 -13.74 8.34 -5.00
CA ARG A 109 -13.95 9.19 -6.19
C ARG A 109 -13.11 10.46 -6.16
N ALA A 110 -12.77 10.99 -4.98
CA ALA A 110 -11.86 12.13 -4.86
C ALA A 110 -10.40 11.79 -5.19
N ARG A 111 -10.06 10.50 -5.38
CA ARG A 111 -8.67 10.03 -5.54
C ARG A 111 -8.40 9.43 -6.92
N THR A 112 -7.12 9.36 -7.26
CA THR A 112 -6.54 8.64 -8.40
C THR A 112 -5.51 7.66 -7.89
N ARG A 113 -5.03 6.73 -8.72
CA ARG A 113 -3.98 5.78 -8.33
C ARG A 113 -2.75 6.45 -7.71
N GLY A 114 -2.36 7.62 -8.24
CA GLY A 114 -1.21 8.38 -7.76
C GLY A 114 -1.49 9.33 -6.59
N THR A 115 -2.77 9.59 -6.27
CA THR A 115 -3.15 10.56 -5.22
C THR A 115 -3.86 9.93 -4.03
N LEU A 116 -4.17 8.64 -4.09
CA LEU A 116 -4.66 7.87 -2.95
C LEU A 116 -3.57 7.83 -1.88
N ARG A 117 -3.96 8.09 -0.63
CA ARG A 117 -3.06 8.10 0.54
C ARG A 117 -3.45 6.98 1.48
N ARG A 118 -2.50 6.53 2.29
CA ARG A 118 -2.76 5.49 3.30
C ARG A 118 -3.87 5.89 4.28
N GLN A 119 -3.98 7.18 4.60
CA GLN A 119 -5.00 7.73 5.49
C GLN A 119 -6.40 7.69 4.87
N ASP A 120 -6.51 7.74 3.55
CA ASP A 120 -7.82 7.65 2.86
C ASP A 120 -8.44 6.24 2.98
N LEU A 121 -7.64 5.25 3.40
CA LEU A 121 -8.08 3.86 3.58
C LEU A 121 -8.42 3.54 5.04
N GLY A 122 -8.26 4.50 5.96
CA GLY A 122 -8.59 4.31 7.38
C GLY A 122 -7.98 3.07 8.00
N ASN A 123 -8.74 2.39 8.85
CA ASN A 123 -8.39 1.11 9.48
C ASN A 123 -9.32 0.00 8.97
N ALA A 124 -9.08 -1.24 9.38
CA ALA A 124 -9.89 -2.40 8.98
C ALA A 124 -11.41 -2.21 9.14
N GLY A 125 -11.84 -1.48 10.18
CA GLY A 125 -13.25 -1.23 10.45
C GLY A 125 -13.89 -0.11 9.61
N TRP A 126 -13.10 0.59 8.79
CA TRP A 126 -13.58 1.69 7.94
C TRP A 126 -13.01 1.62 6.51
N ASP A 127 -12.21 0.62 6.11
CA ASP A 127 -11.56 0.61 4.79
C ASP A 127 -12.60 0.66 3.65
N PRO A 128 -12.65 1.74 2.84
CA PRO A 128 -13.63 1.90 1.76
C PRO A 128 -13.48 0.84 0.65
N ILE A 129 -12.34 0.16 0.57
CA ILE A 129 -12.09 -0.92 -0.39
C ILE A 129 -12.96 -2.15 -0.06
N THR A 130 -13.31 -2.36 1.21
CA THR A 130 -14.12 -3.50 1.68
C THR A 130 -15.45 -3.61 0.92
N PHE A 131 -16.10 -2.48 0.66
CA PHE A 131 -17.39 -2.42 -0.04
C PHE A 131 -17.26 -2.07 -1.52
N SER A 132 -16.04 -1.95 -2.02
CA SER A 132 -15.77 -1.56 -3.41
C SER A 132 -16.09 -2.70 -4.39
N SER A 133 -16.58 -2.36 -5.57
CA SER A 133 -16.78 -3.28 -6.69
C SER A 133 -15.43 -3.85 -7.16
N ALA A 134 -15.46 -4.96 -7.91
CA ALA A 134 -14.25 -5.53 -8.48
C ALA A 134 -13.52 -4.53 -9.41
N ASP A 135 -14.26 -3.73 -10.18
CA ASP A 135 -13.68 -2.64 -11.00
C ASP A 135 -13.00 -1.58 -10.14
N GLY A 136 -13.61 -1.21 -9.01
CA GLY A 136 -13.06 -0.23 -8.08
C GLY A 136 -11.77 -0.71 -7.41
N ILE A 137 -11.75 -1.97 -6.94
CA ILE A 137 -10.54 -2.60 -6.40
C ILE A 137 -9.49 -2.70 -7.50
N GLY A 138 -9.84 -3.19 -8.68
CA GLY A 138 -8.94 -3.32 -9.83
C GLY A 138 -8.33 -1.99 -10.25
N TYR A 139 -9.10 -0.90 -10.24
CA TYR A 139 -8.60 0.44 -10.54
C TYR A 139 -7.54 0.89 -9.54
N PHE A 140 -7.75 0.67 -8.24
CA PHE A 140 -6.79 1.07 -7.20
C PHE A 140 -5.72 0.04 -6.90
N PHE A 141 -5.81 -1.18 -7.44
CA PHE A 141 -4.95 -2.30 -7.08
C PHE A 141 -3.44 -1.97 -7.08
N PRO A 142 -2.89 -1.22 -8.06
CA PRO A 142 -1.48 -0.82 -8.00
C PRO A 142 -1.11 0.06 -6.81
N ALA A 143 -2.01 0.96 -6.37
CA ALA A 143 -1.82 1.73 -5.15
C ALA A 143 -1.91 0.86 -3.89
N LEU A 144 -2.87 -0.08 -3.86
CA LEU A 144 -3.05 -1.02 -2.75
C LEU A 144 -1.82 -1.93 -2.57
N ALA A 145 -1.29 -2.46 -3.67
CA ALA A 145 -0.05 -3.24 -3.70
C ALA A 145 1.13 -2.46 -3.13
N ARG A 146 1.25 -1.17 -3.49
CA ARG A 146 2.30 -0.29 -2.95
C ARG A 146 2.18 -0.15 -1.44
N PHE A 147 0.99 0.10 -0.91
CA PHE A 147 0.77 0.22 0.52
C PHE A 147 1.07 -1.08 1.28
N ALA A 148 0.74 -2.24 0.72
CA ALA A 148 1.06 -3.53 1.32
C ALA A 148 2.57 -3.79 1.45
N LEU A 149 3.38 -3.21 0.56
CA LEU A 149 4.83 -3.33 0.62
C LEU A 149 5.49 -2.30 1.56
N LEU A 150 4.76 -1.26 2.00
CA LEU A 150 5.31 -0.29 2.95
C LEU A 150 5.45 -0.91 4.35
N PRO A 151 6.42 -0.45 5.16
CA PRO A 151 6.53 -0.84 6.56
C PRO A 151 5.30 -0.48 7.38
N ASP A 152 5.01 -1.23 8.44
CA ASP A 152 3.95 -0.88 9.37
C ASP A 152 4.35 0.27 10.29
N VAL A 153 4.06 1.48 9.84
CA VAL A 153 4.38 2.72 10.55
C VAL A 153 3.13 3.56 10.86
N TRP A 154 1.94 2.96 10.73
CA TRP A 154 0.66 3.62 10.99
C TRP A 154 -0.11 2.88 12.09
N PRO A 155 0.24 3.07 13.38
CA PRO A 155 -0.31 2.27 14.48
C PRO A 155 -1.84 2.27 14.59
N GLN A 156 -2.50 3.35 14.14
CA GLN A 156 -3.96 3.46 14.19
C GLN A 156 -4.67 2.82 12.99
N HIS A 157 -3.91 2.36 12.00
CA HIS A 157 -4.44 1.88 10.73
C HIS A 157 -4.11 0.41 10.45
N SER A 158 -3.24 -0.20 11.25
CA SER A 158 -2.61 -1.51 11.02
C SER A 158 -1.80 -1.55 9.72
N TRP A 159 -0.94 -2.56 9.60
CA TRP A 159 -0.23 -2.82 8.38
C TRP A 159 -1.22 -3.14 7.24
N TYR A 160 -1.05 -2.48 6.09
CA TYR A 160 -2.00 -2.64 4.99
C TYR A 160 -1.91 -4.00 4.29
N ALA A 161 -0.79 -4.74 4.45
CA ALA A 161 -0.65 -6.07 3.84
C ALA A 161 -1.73 -7.04 4.33
N ASP A 162 -2.03 -7.03 5.62
CA ASP A 162 -3.12 -7.82 6.23
C ASP A 162 -4.46 -7.50 5.55
N GLN A 163 -4.82 -6.20 5.46
CA GLN A 163 -6.06 -5.77 4.83
C GLN A 163 -6.14 -6.14 3.34
N LEU A 164 -5.06 -5.99 2.59
CA LEU A 164 -5.02 -6.41 1.19
C LEU A 164 -5.21 -7.93 1.07
N VAL A 165 -4.58 -8.73 1.92
CA VAL A 165 -4.73 -10.19 1.91
C VAL A 165 -6.17 -10.58 2.23
N LEU A 166 -6.82 -9.92 3.20
CA LEU A 166 -8.23 -10.12 3.49
C LEU A 166 -9.10 -9.88 2.25
N HIS A 167 -8.89 -8.77 1.51
CA HIS A 167 -9.61 -8.51 0.26
C HIS A 167 -9.37 -9.57 -0.82
N LEU A 168 -8.18 -10.17 -0.85
CA LEU A 168 -7.78 -11.17 -1.84
C LEU A 168 -8.20 -12.60 -1.47
N ALA A 169 -8.40 -12.89 -0.19
CA ALA A 169 -8.84 -14.19 0.32
C ALA A 169 -10.36 -14.26 0.54
N TRP A 170 -11.04 -13.11 0.60
CA TRP A 170 -12.48 -13.02 0.86
C TRP A 170 -13.29 -13.93 -0.08
N ASP A 171 -14.22 -14.71 0.46
CA ASP A 171 -15.05 -15.72 -0.25
C ASP A 171 -14.25 -16.79 -1.03
N GLY A 172 -12.95 -16.96 -0.75
CA GLY A 172 -12.13 -18.04 -1.30
C GLY A 172 -12.16 -18.08 -2.83
N SER A 173 -12.61 -19.21 -3.41
CA SER A 173 -12.74 -19.39 -4.86
C SER A 173 -13.78 -18.48 -5.51
N ASP A 174 -14.74 -17.98 -4.73
CA ASP A 174 -15.80 -17.08 -5.19
C ASP A 174 -15.40 -15.60 -5.02
N ASN A 175 -14.13 -15.32 -4.71
CA ASN A 175 -13.63 -13.95 -4.57
C ASN A 175 -13.94 -13.12 -5.82
N ARG A 176 -14.68 -12.01 -5.62
CA ARG A 176 -15.15 -11.15 -6.72
C ARG A 176 -14.03 -10.60 -7.60
N LEU A 177 -12.87 -10.28 -7.01
CA LEU A 177 -11.73 -9.75 -7.75
C LEU A 177 -11.04 -10.88 -8.53
N LEU A 178 -10.90 -12.07 -7.92
CA LEU A 178 -10.34 -13.24 -8.58
C LEU A 178 -11.14 -13.61 -9.84
N ALA A 179 -12.47 -13.61 -9.74
CA ALA A 179 -13.37 -13.89 -10.86
C ALA A 179 -13.34 -12.81 -11.95
N TRP A 180 -13.16 -11.55 -11.56
CA TRP A 180 -13.09 -10.40 -12.47
C TRP A 180 -11.74 -10.31 -13.22
N CYS A 181 -10.65 -10.72 -12.58
CA CYS A 181 -9.30 -10.58 -13.13
C CYS A 181 -9.05 -11.51 -14.33
N ASN A 182 -8.44 -10.96 -15.38
CA ASN A 182 -7.90 -11.74 -16.49
C ASN A 182 -6.60 -12.49 -16.10
N PRO A 183 -6.07 -13.39 -16.95
CA PRO A 183 -4.87 -14.18 -16.61
C PRO A 183 -3.62 -13.36 -16.28
N ALA A 184 -3.41 -12.21 -16.94
CA ALA A 184 -2.26 -11.33 -16.67
C ALA A 184 -2.39 -10.64 -15.31
N GLN A 185 -3.60 -10.17 -14.98
CA GLN A 185 -3.91 -9.60 -13.66
C GLN A 185 -3.73 -10.63 -12.54
N ARG A 186 -4.26 -11.85 -12.72
CA ARG A 186 -4.08 -12.94 -11.75
C ARG A 186 -2.61 -13.28 -11.51
N SER A 187 -1.82 -13.35 -12.58
CA SER A 187 -0.38 -13.59 -12.48
C SER A 187 0.36 -12.49 -11.71
N ALA A 188 -0.02 -11.22 -11.92
CA ALA A 188 0.57 -10.10 -11.19
C ALA A 188 0.19 -10.10 -9.70
N VAL A 189 -1.06 -10.43 -9.35
CA VAL A 189 -1.50 -10.59 -7.96
C VAL A 189 -0.75 -11.73 -7.28
N HIS A 190 -0.63 -12.89 -7.94
CA HIS A 190 0.14 -14.01 -7.43
C HIS A 190 1.62 -13.65 -7.21
N ALA A 191 2.24 -12.93 -8.15
CA ALA A 191 3.62 -12.47 -8.01
C ALA A 191 3.80 -11.56 -6.78
N LEU A 192 2.85 -10.64 -6.53
CA LEU A 192 2.82 -9.80 -5.33
C LEU A 192 2.72 -10.63 -4.04
N LEU A 193 1.79 -11.60 -3.99
CA LEU A 193 1.60 -12.46 -2.82
C LEU A 193 2.84 -13.32 -2.54
N ALA A 194 3.43 -13.91 -3.58
CA ALA A 194 4.67 -14.69 -3.46
C ALA A 194 5.82 -13.82 -2.93
N HIS A 195 5.90 -12.57 -3.40
CA HIS A 195 6.88 -11.61 -2.95
C HIS A 195 6.67 -11.21 -1.48
N LEU A 196 5.42 -11.00 -1.04
CA LEU A 196 5.08 -10.75 0.37
C LEU A 196 5.51 -11.92 1.26
N VAL A 197 5.24 -13.17 0.86
CA VAL A 197 5.70 -14.36 1.60
C VAL A 197 7.22 -14.37 1.72
N ALA A 198 7.93 -14.17 0.61
CA ALA A 198 9.39 -14.26 0.57
C ALA A 198 10.09 -13.17 1.39
N THR A 199 9.57 -11.95 1.35
CA THR A 199 10.25 -10.77 1.93
C THR A 199 9.72 -10.36 3.29
N ARG A 200 8.47 -10.69 3.60
CA ARG A 200 7.77 -10.20 4.80
C ARG A 200 7.04 -11.31 5.56
N GLY A 201 7.35 -12.58 5.33
CA GLY A 201 6.75 -13.71 6.04
C GLY A 201 6.85 -13.61 7.58
N GLN A 202 7.98 -13.12 8.12
CA GLN A 202 8.10 -12.90 9.57
C GLN A 202 7.15 -11.82 10.09
N ALA A 203 6.97 -10.74 9.33
CA ALA A 203 6.00 -9.70 9.67
C ALA A 203 4.57 -10.26 9.58
N ALA A 204 4.26 -11.10 8.60
CA ALA A 204 2.96 -11.75 8.49
C ALA A 204 2.63 -12.61 9.72
N VAL A 205 3.61 -13.38 10.23
CA VAL A 205 3.47 -14.14 11.49
C VAL A 205 3.26 -13.21 12.69
N HIS A 206 4.01 -12.10 12.76
CA HIS A 206 3.84 -11.12 13.85
C HIS A 206 2.43 -10.51 13.88
N HIS A 207 1.87 -10.24 12.70
CA HIS A 207 0.52 -9.69 12.53
C HIS A 207 -0.58 -10.76 12.44
N GLN A 208 -0.23 -12.05 12.54
CA GLN A 208 -1.17 -13.19 12.57
C GLN A 208 -2.06 -13.29 11.33
N PHE A 209 -1.50 -13.06 10.14
CA PHE A 209 -2.21 -13.29 8.86
C PHE A 209 -1.44 -14.21 7.91
N ASP A 210 -0.44 -14.95 8.39
CA ASP A 210 0.39 -15.80 7.55
C ASP A 210 -0.38 -16.96 6.91
N GLU A 211 -1.36 -17.53 7.61
CA GLU A 211 -2.23 -18.57 7.05
C GLU A 211 -3.10 -18.03 5.91
N GLU A 212 -3.71 -16.86 6.09
CA GLU A 212 -4.51 -16.15 5.09
C GLU A 212 -3.66 -15.76 3.88
N LEU A 213 -2.42 -15.33 4.11
CA LEU A 213 -1.47 -15.01 3.04
C LEU A 213 -1.14 -16.25 2.20
N GLN A 214 -0.92 -17.41 2.82
CA GLN A 214 -0.71 -18.67 2.10
C GLN A 214 -1.97 -19.12 1.35
N ALA A 215 -3.14 -18.98 1.96
CA ALA A 215 -4.42 -19.32 1.34
C ALA A 215 -4.68 -18.44 0.10
N ALA A 216 -4.45 -17.13 0.21
CA ALA A 216 -4.52 -16.21 -0.91
C ALA A 216 -3.52 -16.59 -2.01
N LEU A 217 -2.25 -16.87 -1.65
CA LEU A 217 -1.24 -17.27 -2.64
C LEU A 217 -1.69 -18.50 -3.44
N ALA A 218 -2.22 -19.53 -2.78
CA ALA A 218 -2.74 -20.73 -3.43
C ALA A 218 -3.95 -20.45 -4.33
N ALA A 219 -4.92 -19.65 -3.87
CA ALA A 219 -6.12 -19.32 -4.64
C ALA A 219 -5.80 -18.51 -5.92
N TRP A 220 -4.79 -17.64 -5.84
CA TRP A 220 -4.38 -16.78 -6.94
C TRP A 220 -3.40 -17.44 -7.91
N GLN A 221 -3.00 -18.70 -7.68
CA GLN A 221 -2.12 -19.44 -8.58
C GLN A 221 -2.72 -19.46 -10.00
N PRO A 222 -1.95 -19.03 -11.03
CA PRO A 222 -2.42 -19.09 -12.40
C PRO A 222 -2.60 -20.55 -12.84
N PRO A 223 -3.61 -20.85 -13.68
CA PRO A 223 -3.78 -22.21 -14.19
C PRO A 223 -2.53 -22.64 -14.96
N SER A 224 -2.12 -23.90 -14.77
CA SER A 224 -1.02 -24.50 -15.56
C SER A 224 -1.37 -24.42 -17.05
N ALA A 225 -0.40 -23.95 -17.85
CA ALA A 225 -0.50 -23.88 -19.31
C ALA A 225 -0.61 -25.27 -19.97
#